data_AF-A0A918X8T9-F1
#
_entry.id   AF-A0A918X8T9-F1
#
_cell.length_a   1.000
_cell.length_b   1.000
_cell.length_c   1.000
_cell.angle_alpha   90.00
_cell.angle_beta   90.00
_cell.angle_gamma   90.00
#
_symmetry.space_group_name_H-M   'P 1'
#
loop_
_entity.id
_entity.type
_entity.pdbx_description
1 polymer ?
#
loop_
_entity_poly.entity_id
_entity_poly.type
_entity_poly.pdbx_seq_one_letter_code
_entity_poly.pdbx_strand_id
1 'polypeptide(L)'
;MTHTIHGSPHAAVQVRDARGGGVHLHSPSPLAPVPRQLPAKRWFVDRESITAYLDQAWTVRRSPLWAGVEGPSGIGKTALAVEWAARREWPGGCLHADLSRTDPETALRGWLHTLGHHYIPDSPEHVAALWRTTTDGGPDRRHPDA
;
A
#
# COMPACT_ATOMS: atom_id res chain seq x y z
N MET A 1 41.91 24.35 3.71
CA MET A 1 40.61 24.85 3.21
C MET A 1 39.55 23.90 3.74
N THR A 2 38.85 24.30 4.79
CA THR A 2 38.00 23.41 5.59
C THR A 2 36.55 23.69 5.23
N HIS A 3 35.89 22.75 4.55
CA HIS A 3 34.47 22.86 4.25
C HIS A 3 33.69 22.07 5.31
N THR A 4 33.02 22.79 6.20
CA THR A 4 32.09 22.21 7.18
C THR A 4 30.71 22.12 6.54
N ILE A 5 30.17 20.91 6.41
CA ILE A 5 28.81 20.66 5.94
C ILE A 5 27.95 20.33 7.16
N HIS A 6 26.90 21.13 7.40
CA HIS A 6 25.85 20.82 8.37
C HIS A 6 24.67 20.19 7.64
N GLY A 7 24.43 18.90 7.88
CA GLY A 7 23.22 18.19 7.49
C GLY A 7 23.10 16.93 8.35
N SER A 8 21.91 16.68 8.91
CA SER A 8 21.65 15.43 9.66
C SER A 8 21.80 14.24 8.70
N PRO A 9 22.77 13.34 8.90
CA PRO A 9 23.03 12.29 7.94
C PRO A 9 22.08 11.10 8.16
N HIS A 10 21.37 10.69 7.11
CA HIS A 10 20.83 9.33 7.06
C HIS A 10 21.85 8.31 6.49
N ALA A 11 22.94 8.78 5.87
CA ALA A 11 24.24 8.10 5.73
C ALA A 11 25.22 9.04 5.00
N ALA A 12 26.49 9.08 5.42
CA ALA A 12 27.57 9.73 4.67
C ALA A 12 28.77 8.78 4.60
N VAL A 13 29.27 8.51 3.40
CA VAL A 13 30.45 7.66 3.19
C VAL A 13 31.46 8.43 2.34
N GLN A 14 32.62 8.71 2.93
CA GLN A 14 33.74 9.33 2.24
C GLN A 14 34.86 8.29 2.10
N VAL A 15 35.19 7.96 0.85
CA VAL A 15 36.28 7.03 0.52
C VAL A 15 37.37 7.80 -0.20
N ARG A 16 38.61 7.65 0.27
CA ARG A 16 39.78 8.30 -0.34
C ARG A 16 40.44 7.43 -1.42
N ASP A 17 40.35 6.10 -1.31
CA ASP A 17 40.79 5.13 -2.32
C ASP A 17 40.03 3.81 -2.12
N ALA A 18 39.40 3.27 -3.18
CA ALA A 18 38.67 2.01 -3.15
C ALA A 18 39.37 1.01 -4.10
N ARG A 19 39.95 -0.06 -3.54
CA ARG A 19 40.53 -1.16 -4.34
C ARG A 19 39.78 -2.44 -4.03
N GLY A 20 39.06 -2.95 -5.03
CA GLY A 20 38.55 -4.33 -5.08
C GLY A 20 37.64 -4.73 -3.91
N GLY A 21 36.49 -4.07 -3.78
CA GLY A 21 35.42 -4.47 -2.86
C GLY A 21 34.29 -3.45 -2.91
N GLY A 22 33.09 -3.86 -3.31
CA GLY A 22 31.93 -2.97 -3.42
C GLY A 22 31.53 -2.40 -2.05
N VAL A 23 31.23 -1.11 -2.00
CA VAL A 23 30.63 -0.48 -0.82
C VAL A 23 29.12 -0.75 -0.86
N HIS A 24 28.63 -1.61 0.04
CA HIS A 24 27.20 -1.87 0.22
C HIS A 24 26.67 -1.06 1.40
N LEU A 25 25.96 0.03 1.11
CA LEU A 25 25.27 0.80 2.14
C LEU A 25 23.93 0.13 2.44
N HIS A 26 23.89 -0.63 3.53
CA HIS A 26 22.63 -1.10 4.11
C HIS A 26 22.13 -0.04 5.10
N SER A 27 21.34 0.93 4.62
CA SER A 27 20.44 1.63 5.51
C SER A 27 19.35 0.63 5.90
N PRO A 28 19.15 0.29 7.19
CA PRO A 28 17.97 -0.46 7.60
C PRO A 28 16.77 0.44 7.30
N SER A 29 16.14 0.24 6.14
CA SER A 29 14.87 0.87 5.83
C SER A 29 13.88 0.31 6.86
N PRO A 30 13.30 1.15 7.74
CA PRO A 30 12.25 0.68 8.63
C PRO A 30 11.17 0.06 7.74
N LEU A 31 10.82 -1.20 7.97
CA LEU A 31 9.72 -1.83 7.25
C LEU A 31 8.49 -0.93 7.40
N ALA A 32 7.97 -0.43 6.29
CA ALA A 32 6.74 0.36 6.30
C ALA A 32 5.64 -0.46 6.99
N PRO A 33 4.84 0.14 7.88
CA PRO A 33 3.80 -0.59 8.59
C PRO A 33 2.78 -1.15 7.60
N VAL A 34 2.31 -2.37 7.84
CA VAL A 34 1.27 -3.00 7.01
C VAL A 34 -0.03 -2.19 7.14
N PRO A 35 -0.60 -1.64 6.04
CA PRO A 35 -1.78 -0.79 6.11
C PRO A 35 -3.01 -1.51 6.68
N ARG A 36 -3.79 -0.83 7.52
CA ARG A 36 -5.09 -1.32 8.05
C ARG A 36 -6.13 -0.20 8.01
N GLN A 37 -6.53 0.22 6.82
CA GLN A 37 -7.36 1.42 6.62
C GLN A 37 -8.87 1.15 6.53
N LEU A 38 -9.32 -0.09 6.80
CA LEU A 38 -10.76 -0.37 6.77
C LEU A 38 -11.48 0.48 7.82
N PRO A 39 -12.60 1.15 7.46
CA PRO A 39 -13.44 1.86 8.41
C PRO A 39 -13.90 0.95 9.55
N ALA A 40 -14.18 1.55 10.71
CA ALA A 40 -14.72 0.81 11.84
C ALA A 40 -16.01 0.07 11.47
N LYS A 41 -16.13 -1.18 11.94
CA LYS A 41 -17.33 -2.00 11.74
C LYS A 41 -18.55 -1.32 12.38
N ARG A 42 -19.65 -1.28 11.65
CA ARG A 42 -20.99 -0.98 12.17
C ARG A 42 -21.77 -2.28 12.27
N TRP A 43 -22.92 -2.26 12.95
CA TRP A 43 -23.82 -3.41 12.95
C TRP A 43 -24.17 -3.81 11.51
N PHE A 44 -23.94 -5.09 11.19
CA PHE A 44 -24.18 -5.67 9.89
C PHE A 44 -24.96 -6.97 10.07
N VAL A 45 -26.13 -7.06 9.46
CA VAL A 45 -27.06 -8.19 9.57
C VAL A 45 -27.59 -8.54 8.19
N ASP A 46 -28.02 -9.79 8.01
CA ASP A 46 -28.82 -10.25 6.87
C ASP A 46 -28.17 -10.07 5.48
N ARG A 47 -26.97 -10.62 5.23
CA ARG A 47 -26.32 -10.60 3.89
C ARG A 47 -25.28 -11.72 3.72
N GLU A 48 -25.49 -12.86 4.39
CA GLU A 48 -24.59 -14.00 4.37
C GLU A 48 -24.43 -14.57 2.95
N SER A 49 -25.51 -14.62 2.17
CA SER A 49 -25.49 -15.13 0.79
C SER A 49 -24.60 -14.32 -0.15
N ILE A 50 -24.62 -12.98 -0.05
CA ILE A 50 -23.78 -12.11 -0.89
C ILE A 50 -22.31 -12.21 -0.44
N THR A 51 -22.08 -12.30 0.86
CA THR A 51 -20.73 -12.46 1.42
C THR A 51 -20.13 -13.81 0.98
N ALA A 52 -20.92 -14.89 1.00
CA ALA A 52 -20.52 -16.20 0.50
C ALA A 52 -20.22 -16.20 -1.01
N TYR A 53 -20.97 -15.44 -1.81
CA TYR A 53 -20.67 -15.26 -3.23
C TYR A 53 -19.31 -14.59 -3.45
N LEU A 54 -19.00 -13.53 -2.70
CA LEU A 54 -17.68 -12.88 -2.76
C LEU A 54 -16.56 -13.81 -2.30
N ASP A 55 -16.79 -14.64 -1.27
CA ASP A 55 -15.82 -15.64 -0.82
C ASP A 55 -15.56 -16.73 -1.86
N GLN A 56 -16.60 -17.20 -2.54
CA GLN A 56 -16.47 -18.16 -3.63
C GLN A 56 -15.68 -17.55 -4.79
N ALA A 57 -16.06 -16.36 -5.23
CA ALA A 57 -15.38 -15.64 -6.31
C ALA A 57 -13.90 -15.39 -5.98
N TRP A 58 -13.61 -15.04 -4.73
CA TRP A 58 -12.25 -14.92 -4.25
C TRP A 58 -11.51 -16.25 -4.32
N THR A 59 -12.10 -17.34 -3.84
CA THR A 59 -11.44 -18.66 -3.77
C THR A 59 -11.03 -19.18 -5.16
N VAL A 60 -11.87 -18.96 -6.18
CA VAL A 60 -11.63 -19.50 -7.54
C VAL A 60 -10.83 -18.57 -8.47
N ARG A 61 -10.46 -17.36 -8.00
CA ARG A 61 -9.79 -16.35 -8.83
C ARG A 61 -8.40 -16.83 -9.31
N ARG A 62 -8.07 -16.53 -10.57
CA ARG A 62 -6.73 -16.76 -11.18
C ARG A 62 -5.92 -15.49 -11.38
N SER A 63 -6.55 -14.34 -11.16
CA SER A 63 -6.02 -12.98 -11.33
C SER A 63 -6.56 -12.10 -10.19
N PRO A 64 -6.12 -10.84 -10.06
CA PRO A 64 -6.74 -9.91 -9.13
C PRO A 64 -8.27 -9.85 -9.31
N LEU A 65 -9.01 -9.94 -8.21
CA LEU A 65 -10.47 -9.89 -8.22
C LEU A 65 -10.93 -8.43 -8.22
N TRP A 66 -11.75 -8.08 -9.21
CA TRP A 66 -12.50 -6.83 -9.24
C TRP A 66 -13.97 -7.12 -8.95
N ALA A 67 -14.50 -6.54 -7.89
CA ALA A 67 -15.89 -6.72 -7.48
C ALA A 67 -16.62 -5.38 -7.41
N GLY A 68 -17.63 -5.21 -8.25
CA GLY A 68 -18.56 -4.09 -8.18
C GLY A 68 -19.78 -4.47 -7.32
N VAL A 69 -20.16 -3.60 -6.38
CA VAL A 69 -21.39 -3.74 -5.61
C VAL A 69 -22.34 -2.64 -6.03
N GLU A 70 -23.46 -3.01 -6.64
CA GLU A 70 -24.48 -2.09 -7.13
C GLU A 70 -25.77 -2.19 -6.31
N GLY A 71 -26.57 -1.13 -6.35
CA GLY A 71 -27.85 -1.07 -5.65
C GLY A 71 -28.21 0.34 -5.17
N PRO A 72 -29.41 0.51 -4.59
CA PRO A 72 -29.92 1.81 -4.18
C PRO A 72 -28.99 2.58 -3.22
N SER A 73 -29.15 3.90 -3.17
CA SER A 73 -28.49 4.71 -2.14
C SER A 73 -28.92 4.26 -0.74
N GLY A 74 -27.99 4.21 0.21
CA GLY A 74 -28.28 3.83 1.60
C GLY A 74 -28.47 2.33 1.87
N ILE A 75 -28.49 1.45 0.87
CA ILE A 75 -28.74 0.00 1.06
C ILE A 75 -27.61 -0.76 1.80
N GLY A 76 -26.51 -0.08 2.13
CA GLY A 76 -25.40 -0.67 2.88
C GLY A 76 -24.28 -1.29 2.05
N LYS A 77 -24.09 -0.88 0.78
CA LYS A 77 -23.02 -1.40 -0.10
C LYS A 77 -21.62 -1.27 0.51
N THR A 78 -21.31 -0.09 1.06
CA THR A 78 -20.04 0.15 1.77
C THR A 78 -19.93 -0.73 3.01
N ALA A 79 -21.03 -0.90 3.77
CA ALA A 79 -21.02 -1.78 4.93
C ALA A 79 -20.75 -3.24 4.55
N LEU A 80 -21.34 -3.73 3.45
CA LEU A 80 -21.07 -5.07 2.91
C LEU A 80 -19.59 -5.23 2.51
N ALA A 81 -19.05 -4.28 1.74
CA ALA A 81 -17.66 -4.35 1.29
C ALA A 81 -16.66 -4.32 2.46
N VAL A 82 -16.89 -3.42 3.43
CA VAL A 82 -16.06 -3.32 4.64
C VAL A 82 -16.19 -4.57 5.50
N GLU A 83 -17.39 -5.10 5.70
CA GLU A 83 -17.59 -6.30 6.51
C GLU A 83 -16.95 -7.53 5.87
N TRP A 84 -17.12 -7.72 4.55
CA TRP A 84 -16.46 -8.80 3.83
C TRP A 84 -14.93 -8.68 3.91
N ALA A 85 -14.38 -7.50 3.65
CA ALA A 85 -12.94 -7.29 3.75
C ALA A 85 -12.42 -7.51 5.17
N ALA A 86 -13.13 -7.04 6.19
CA ALA A 86 -12.67 -7.14 7.57
C ALA A 86 -12.74 -8.56 8.17
N ARG A 87 -13.45 -9.50 7.54
CA ARG A 87 -13.47 -10.92 7.92
C ARG A 87 -12.27 -11.70 7.37
N ARG A 88 -11.50 -11.10 6.48
CA ARG A 88 -10.43 -11.76 5.74
C ARG A 88 -9.06 -11.29 6.23
N GLU A 89 -8.07 -12.16 6.11
CA GLU A 89 -6.68 -11.81 6.36
C GLU A 89 -6.03 -11.28 5.09
N TRP A 90 -5.34 -10.15 5.23
CA TRP A 90 -4.65 -9.47 4.14
C TRP A 90 -3.18 -9.32 4.54
N PRO A 91 -2.29 -10.24 4.13
CA PRO A 91 -0.88 -10.19 4.51
C PRO A 91 -0.18 -8.88 4.09
N GLY A 92 -0.59 -8.32 2.94
CA GLY A 92 -0.11 -7.02 2.45
C GLY A 92 -0.88 -5.81 2.99
N GLY A 93 -1.86 -6.04 3.86
CA GLY A 93 -2.72 -4.99 4.43
C GLY A 93 -3.91 -4.61 3.54
N CYS A 94 -4.66 -3.62 4.01
CA CYS A 94 -5.81 -3.05 3.32
C CYS A 94 -5.68 -1.53 3.21
N LEU A 95 -5.92 -1.05 2.01
CA LEU A 95 -6.08 0.37 1.69
C LEU A 95 -7.55 0.64 1.34
N HIS A 96 -8.06 1.78 1.79
CA HIS A 96 -9.45 2.17 1.56
C HIS A 96 -9.51 3.67 1.25
N ALA A 97 -10.39 4.06 0.32
CA ALA A 97 -10.72 5.45 0.05
C ALA A 97 -12.22 5.61 -0.12
N ASP A 98 -12.76 6.65 0.51
CA ASP A 98 -14.13 7.10 0.27
C ASP A 98 -14.08 8.21 -0.80
N LEU A 99 -14.30 7.82 -2.05
CA LEU A 99 -14.25 8.75 -3.20
C LEU A 99 -15.39 9.78 -3.20
N SER A 100 -16.34 9.72 -2.26
CA SER A 100 -17.30 10.81 -2.03
C SER A 100 -16.69 11.96 -1.20
N ARG A 101 -15.55 11.72 -0.55
CA ARG A 101 -14.88 12.66 0.36
C ARG A 101 -13.49 13.08 -0.11
N THR A 102 -12.92 12.39 -1.09
CA THR A 102 -11.59 12.66 -1.62
C THR A 102 -11.58 12.38 -3.12
N ASP A 103 -10.75 13.10 -3.86
CA ASP A 103 -10.49 12.79 -5.25
C ASP A 103 -9.49 11.61 -5.39
N PRO A 104 -9.46 10.94 -6.55
CA PRO A 104 -8.59 9.78 -6.77
C PRO A 104 -7.09 10.07 -6.62
N GLU A 105 -6.63 11.28 -6.96
CA GLU A 105 -5.22 11.63 -6.89
C GLU A 105 -4.77 11.78 -5.43
N THR A 106 -5.53 12.51 -4.63
CA THR A 106 -5.29 12.63 -3.19
C THR A 106 -5.28 11.26 -2.51
N ALA A 107 -6.21 10.37 -2.86
CA ALA A 107 -6.24 9.00 -2.34
C ALA A 107 -4.96 8.22 -2.69
N LEU A 108 -4.53 8.24 -3.96
CA LEU A 108 -3.31 7.57 -4.42
C LEU A 108 -2.06 8.08 -3.70
N ARG A 109 -1.92 9.41 -3.56
CA ARG A 109 -0.81 10.02 -2.82
C ARG A 109 -0.80 9.57 -1.36
N GLY A 110 -1.95 9.57 -0.70
CA GLY A 110 -2.07 9.08 0.68
C GLY A 110 -1.68 7.60 0.84
N TRP A 111 -2.07 6.76 -0.13
CA TRP A 111 -1.68 5.35 -0.12
C TRP A 111 -0.18 5.16 -0.36
N LEU A 112 0.43 5.89 -1.30
CA LEU A 112 1.88 5.87 -1.51
C LEU A 112 2.65 6.25 -0.25
N HIS A 113 2.19 7.30 0.46
CA HIS A 113 2.76 7.68 1.74
C HIS A 113 2.64 6.56 2.78
N THR A 114 1.46 5.92 2.85
CA THR A 114 1.22 4.78 3.77
C THR A 114 2.14 3.60 3.47
N LEU A 115 2.47 3.37 2.19
CA LEU A 115 3.40 2.33 1.74
C LEU A 115 4.88 2.71 1.90
N GLY A 116 5.19 3.86 2.52
CA GLY A 116 6.56 4.29 2.83
C GLY A 116 7.21 5.18 1.77
N HIS A 117 6.47 5.67 0.78
CA HIS A 117 7.01 6.66 -0.16
C HIS A 117 6.99 8.05 0.45
N HIS A 118 8.16 8.55 0.85
CA HIS A 118 8.33 9.90 1.40
C HIS A 118 8.47 10.98 0.33
N TYR A 119 8.86 10.61 -0.88
CA TYR A 119 8.92 11.51 -2.03
C TYR A 119 7.84 11.09 -3.04
N ILE A 120 6.82 11.94 -3.18
CA ILE A 120 5.68 11.72 -4.07
C ILE A 120 5.77 12.76 -5.20
N PRO A 121 5.80 12.34 -6.48
CA PRO A 121 5.88 13.26 -7.61
C PRO A 121 4.71 14.26 -7.67
N ASP A 122 4.92 15.46 -8.19
CA ASP A 122 3.85 16.45 -8.33
C ASP A 122 2.90 16.15 -9.50
N SER A 123 3.37 15.48 -10.57
CA SER A 123 2.54 15.15 -11.72
C SER A 123 1.61 13.96 -11.43
N PRO A 124 0.30 14.05 -11.78
CA PRO A 124 -0.65 12.94 -11.62
C PRO A 124 -0.22 11.68 -12.38
N GLU A 125 0.35 11.83 -13.57
CA GLU A 125 0.84 10.73 -14.40
C GLU A 125 1.98 9.99 -13.70
N HIS A 126 2.90 10.72 -13.06
CA HIS A 126 3.99 10.15 -12.30
C HIS A 126 3.52 9.49 -11.00
N VAL A 127 2.50 10.03 -10.33
CA VAL A 127 1.85 9.37 -9.18
C VAL A 127 1.26 8.02 -9.60
N ALA A 128 0.53 7.98 -10.72
CA ALA A 128 -0.06 6.74 -11.23
C ALA A 128 1.00 5.71 -11.69
N ALA A 129 2.12 6.16 -12.26
CA ALA A 129 3.25 5.30 -12.61
C ALA A 129 3.95 4.72 -11.38
N LEU A 130 4.18 5.55 -10.35
CA LEU A 130 4.75 5.12 -9.08
C LEU A 130 3.84 4.09 -8.39
N TRP A 131 2.53 4.36 -8.33
CA TRP A 131 1.54 3.42 -7.78
C TRP A 131 1.63 2.06 -8.46
N ARG A 132 1.59 2.02 -9.80
CA ARG A 132 1.73 0.78 -10.57
C ARG A 132 3.00 0.05 -10.17
N THR A 133 4.15 0.73 -10.18
CA THR A 133 5.47 0.16 -9.85
C THR A 133 5.50 -0.43 -8.44
N THR A 134 4.89 0.25 -7.47
CA THR A 134 4.81 -0.23 -6.08
C THR A 134 3.91 -1.46 -5.94
N THR A 135 2.81 -1.53 -6.71
CA THR A 135 1.83 -2.64 -6.66
C THR A 135 2.10 -3.79 -7.62
N ASP A 136 2.95 -3.62 -8.63
CA ASP A 136 3.25 -4.63 -9.67
C ASP A 136 4.02 -5.84 -9.10
N GLY A 137 4.46 -5.77 -7.85
CA GLY A 137 5.18 -6.85 -7.20
C GLY A 137 6.59 -7.02 -7.78
N GLY A 138 7.48 -6.05 -7.53
CA GLY A 138 8.92 -6.36 -7.53
C GLY A 138 9.22 -7.41 -6.45
N PRO A 139 10.18 -8.33 -6.69
CA PRO A 139 10.33 -9.55 -5.90
C PRO A 139 10.39 -9.24 -4.41
N ASP A 140 9.74 -10.10 -3.65
CA ASP A 140 9.81 -10.20 -2.19
C ASP A 140 11.22 -9.80 -1.72
N ARG A 141 11.39 -8.57 -1.22
CA ARG A 141 12.63 -8.15 -0.55
C ARG A 141 12.77 -8.81 0.82
N ARG A 142 12.07 -9.92 1.06
CA ARG A 142 12.13 -10.76 2.25
C ARG A 142 12.98 -12.01 2.01
N HIS A 143 14.20 -11.80 1.53
CA HIS A 143 15.26 -12.76 1.80
C HIS A 143 16.59 -12.02 2.04
N PRO A 144 16.98 -11.78 3.30
CA PRO A 144 18.37 -11.84 3.67
C PRO A 144 18.70 -13.32 3.84
N ASP A 145 19.48 -13.89 2.91
CA ASP A 145 20.04 -15.23 3.06
C ASP A 145 21.07 -15.30 4.21
N ALA A 146 21.26 -16.54 4.65
CA ALA A 146 22.11 -17.05 5.72
C ALA A 146 23.60 -16.65 5.65
#